data_AF-A0A3M2G7H5-F1
#
_entry.id   AF-A0A3M2G7H5-F1
#
_cell.length_a   1.000
_cell.length_b   1.000
_cell.length_c   1.000
_cell.angle_alpha   90.00
_cell.angle_beta   90.00
_cell.angle_gamma   90.00
#
_symmetry.space_group_name_H-M   'P 1'
#
loop_
_entity.id
_entity.type
_entity.pdbx_description
1 polymer ?
#
loop_
_entity_poly.entity_id
_entity_poly.type
_entity_poly.pdbx_seq_one_letter_code
_entity_poly.pdbx_strand_id
1 'polypeptide(L)'
;MFRIAILSSPGSRGESEMTRALQMVGIHGVSFHVQKAASILAEFDGFMVPDQALGMVPLPRHVCDVLRVAAHHGKPVISICRGVAGLQQAGLLHGLHWHPPVEAVLMWHDLMPVKGRNCAVTSALKETPYPFPLVIDWCASITISPDLMAIFQTKEGHLAGVSNMAGNVVALFFHPEQALWLRHIPYDYSGEWGLARRLAARDPEQLQMPAPGMYVLESIKWFLER
;
A
#
# COMPACT_ATOMS: atom_id res chain seq x y z
N MET A 1 -17.45 -12.10 3.61
CA MET A 1 -16.34 -11.73 2.71
C MET A 1 -16.16 -10.23 2.84
N PHE A 2 -14.96 -9.76 3.20
CA PHE A 2 -14.71 -8.33 3.40
C PHE A 2 -14.75 -7.56 2.08
N ARG A 3 -15.19 -6.31 2.13
CA ARG A 3 -15.28 -5.39 1.00
C ARG A 3 -14.38 -4.19 1.25
N ILE A 4 -13.44 -3.93 0.35
CA ILE A 4 -12.59 -2.73 0.38
C ILE A 4 -12.94 -1.84 -0.81
N ALA A 5 -13.25 -0.57 -0.54
CA ALA A 5 -13.44 0.43 -1.58
C ALA A 5 -12.08 0.92 -2.10
N ILE A 6 -11.84 0.77 -3.39
CA ILE A 6 -10.69 1.37 -4.09
C ILE A 6 -11.16 2.67 -4.70
N LEU A 7 -10.69 3.80 -4.15
CA LEU A 7 -11.19 5.13 -4.48
C LEU A 7 -10.62 5.61 -5.82
N SER A 8 -11.43 5.54 -6.86
CA SER A 8 -11.07 5.97 -8.22
C SER A 8 -11.46 7.42 -8.45
N SER A 9 -10.51 8.20 -8.96
CA SER A 9 -10.64 9.62 -9.28
C SER A 9 -9.95 9.90 -10.61
N PRO A 10 -10.27 11.00 -11.33
CA PRO A 10 -9.49 11.37 -12.51
C PRO A 10 -7.99 11.43 -12.19
N GLY A 11 -7.20 10.59 -12.87
CA GLY A 11 -5.76 10.47 -12.66
C GLY A 11 -5.32 9.35 -11.70
N SER A 12 -6.23 8.59 -11.09
CA SER A 12 -5.84 7.38 -10.35
C SER A 12 -5.28 6.30 -11.27
N ARG A 13 -4.39 5.48 -10.71
CA ARG A 13 -3.74 4.36 -11.41
C ARG A 13 -3.66 3.13 -10.51
N GLY A 14 -3.71 1.96 -11.15
CA GLY A 14 -3.51 0.67 -10.47
C GLY A 14 -4.79 0.10 -9.86
N GLU A 15 -5.97 0.68 -10.08
CA GLU A 15 -7.20 0.20 -9.45
C GLU A 15 -7.57 -1.22 -9.87
N SER A 16 -7.33 -1.56 -11.14
CA SER A 16 -7.60 -2.91 -11.67
C SER A 16 -6.66 -3.93 -11.03
N GLU A 17 -5.38 -3.58 -10.92
CA GLU A 17 -4.33 -4.37 -10.28
C GLU A 17 -4.64 -4.57 -8.79
N MET A 18 -4.99 -3.51 -8.06
CA MET A 18 -5.38 -3.57 -6.65
C MET A 18 -6.65 -4.41 -6.44
N THR A 19 -7.65 -4.27 -7.31
CA THR A 19 -8.87 -5.09 -7.27
C THR A 19 -8.52 -6.58 -7.38
N ARG A 20 -7.70 -6.93 -8.37
CA ARG A 20 -7.24 -8.30 -8.58
C ARG A 20 -6.40 -8.80 -7.41
N ALA A 21 -5.52 -7.97 -6.89
CA ALA A 21 -4.63 -8.28 -5.78
C ALA A 21 -5.41 -8.60 -4.50
N LEU A 22 -6.42 -7.80 -4.15
CA LEU A 22 -7.31 -8.05 -3.03
C LEU A 22 -8.11 -9.34 -3.21
N GLN A 23 -8.62 -9.59 -4.42
CA GLN A 23 -9.38 -10.80 -4.71
C GLN A 23 -8.56 -12.07 -4.46
N MET A 24 -7.25 -12.03 -4.74
CA MET A 24 -6.35 -13.17 -4.52
C MET A 24 -6.18 -13.57 -3.06
N VAL A 25 -6.34 -12.61 -2.14
CA VAL A 25 -6.30 -12.88 -0.69
C VAL A 25 -7.70 -13.08 -0.09
N GLY A 26 -8.74 -13.13 -0.93
CA GLY A 26 -10.13 -13.35 -0.51
C GLY A 26 -10.85 -12.09 -0.01
N ILE A 27 -10.36 -10.91 -0.38
CA ILE A 27 -11.03 -9.62 -0.13
C ILE A 27 -11.70 -9.15 -1.42
N HIS A 28 -12.95 -8.72 -1.34
CA HIS A 28 -13.65 -8.16 -2.48
C HIS A 28 -13.25 -6.68 -2.64
N GLY A 29 -12.29 -6.42 -3.54
CA GLY A 29 -11.95 -5.05 -3.96
C GLY A 29 -13.04 -4.48 -4.86
N VAL A 30 -13.55 -3.29 -4.56
CA VAL A 30 -14.59 -2.63 -5.36
C VAL A 30 -14.07 -1.27 -5.79
N SER A 31 -13.88 -1.09 -7.10
CA SER A 31 -13.59 0.23 -7.66
C SER A 31 -14.79 1.16 -7.44
N PHE A 32 -14.57 2.23 -6.68
CA PHE A 32 -15.56 3.21 -6.32
C PHE A 32 -15.15 4.57 -6.85
N HIS A 33 -15.89 5.08 -7.83
CA HIS A 33 -15.65 6.43 -8.35
C HIS A 33 -16.09 7.48 -7.31
N VAL A 34 -15.18 8.40 -6.94
CA VAL A 34 -15.34 9.33 -5.81
C VAL A 34 -16.54 10.28 -5.93
N GLN A 35 -17.08 10.47 -7.13
CA GLN A 35 -18.30 11.28 -7.36
C GLN A 35 -19.61 10.57 -7.01
N LYS A 36 -19.60 9.25 -6.76
CA LYS A 36 -20.78 8.51 -6.33
C LYS A 36 -21.18 8.87 -4.89
N ALA A 37 -22.41 8.53 -4.50
CA ALA A 37 -22.98 8.88 -3.21
C ALA A 37 -22.19 8.30 -2.01
N ALA A 38 -21.90 9.16 -1.02
CA ALA A 38 -21.12 8.81 0.16
C ALA A 38 -21.77 7.72 1.04
N SER A 39 -23.09 7.60 0.99
CA SER A 39 -23.86 6.60 1.75
C SER A 39 -23.40 5.17 1.46
N ILE A 40 -23.03 4.88 0.21
CA ILE A 40 -22.51 3.57 -0.20
C ILE A 40 -21.11 3.31 0.39
N LEU A 41 -20.30 4.36 0.59
CA LEU A 41 -18.95 4.22 1.14
C LEU A 41 -18.97 3.73 2.60
N ALA A 42 -19.99 4.07 3.38
CA ALA A 42 -20.09 3.67 4.78
C ALA A 42 -20.18 2.14 4.99
N GLU A 43 -20.67 1.41 3.99
CA GLU A 43 -20.86 -0.04 4.01
C GLU A 43 -19.56 -0.85 3.83
N PHE A 44 -18.46 -0.20 3.43
CA PHE A 44 -17.19 -0.90 3.21
C PHE A 44 -16.45 -1.18 4.51
N ASP A 45 -15.72 -2.30 4.55
CA ASP A 45 -14.93 -2.73 5.69
C ASP A 45 -13.58 -2.00 5.74
N GLY A 46 -13.13 -1.45 4.61
CA GLY A 46 -11.90 -0.68 4.50
C GLY A 46 -11.81 0.12 3.21
N PHE A 47 -10.76 0.93 3.11
CA PHE A 47 -10.55 1.85 1.99
C PHE A 47 -9.12 1.80 1.50
N MET A 48 -8.98 1.90 0.18
CA MET A 48 -7.71 2.03 -0.49
C MET A 48 -7.70 3.26 -1.39
N VAL A 49 -6.71 4.13 -1.19
CA VAL A 49 -6.42 5.27 -2.07
C VAL A 49 -5.30 4.87 -3.02
N PRO A 50 -5.58 4.65 -4.32
CA PRO A 50 -4.58 4.21 -5.29
C PRO A 50 -3.54 5.29 -5.58
N ASP A 51 -2.49 4.92 -6.31
CA ASP A 51 -1.53 5.87 -6.86
C ASP A 51 -2.23 6.89 -7.78
N GLN A 52 -1.65 8.09 -7.90
CA GLN A 52 -2.25 9.22 -8.60
C GLN A 52 -1.26 9.81 -9.62
N ALA A 53 -1.75 10.35 -10.73
CA ALA A 53 -0.93 11.12 -11.64
C ALA A 53 -0.45 12.46 -11.03
N LEU A 54 0.52 13.10 -11.67
CA LEU A 54 0.87 14.50 -11.36
C LEU A 54 -0.32 15.41 -11.69
N GLY A 55 -0.58 16.42 -10.86
CA GLY A 55 -1.76 17.29 -11.02
C GLY A 55 -3.06 16.66 -10.54
N MET A 56 -2.99 15.81 -9.50
CA MET A 56 -4.13 15.08 -8.96
C MET A 56 -5.34 15.97 -8.66
N VAL A 57 -6.52 15.44 -8.94
CA VAL A 57 -7.78 16.05 -8.50
C VAL A 57 -7.95 15.73 -7.01
N PRO A 58 -8.15 16.74 -6.14
CA PRO A 58 -8.40 16.50 -4.72
C PRO A 58 -9.60 15.59 -4.51
N LEU A 59 -9.54 14.71 -3.50
CA LEU A 59 -10.68 13.91 -3.10
C LEU A 59 -11.84 14.85 -2.69
N PRO A 60 -13.08 14.55 -3.09
CA PRO A 60 -14.23 15.31 -2.65
C PRO A 60 -14.34 15.34 -1.12
N ARG A 61 -14.84 16.45 -0.57
CA ARG A 61 -14.97 16.64 0.88
C ARG A 61 -15.71 15.48 1.56
N HIS A 62 -16.80 15.00 0.95
CA HIS A 62 -17.58 13.88 1.50
C HIS A 62 -16.79 12.57 1.58
N VAL A 63 -15.87 12.32 0.63
CA VAL A 63 -15.00 11.15 0.68
C VAL A 63 -14.00 11.30 1.84
N CYS A 64 -13.39 12.48 1.99
CA CYS A 64 -12.50 12.74 3.12
C CYS A 64 -13.22 12.57 4.47
N ASP A 65 -14.46 13.04 4.59
CA ASP A 65 -15.26 12.88 5.81
C ASP A 65 -15.52 11.39 6.11
N VAL A 66 -15.85 10.57 5.10
CA VAL A 66 -16.01 9.12 5.27
C VAL A 66 -14.71 8.44 5.68
N LEU A 67 -13.58 8.78 5.07
CA LEU A 67 -12.28 8.24 5.44
C LEU A 67 -11.93 8.54 6.90
N ARG A 68 -12.22 9.76 7.38
CA ARG A 68 -12.03 10.13 8.79
C ARG A 68 -12.87 9.29 9.74
N VAL A 69 -14.16 9.15 9.43
CA VAL A 69 -15.06 8.32 10.23
C VAL A 69 -14.60 6.86 10.24
N ALA A 70 -14.25 6.30 9.08
CA ALA A 70 -13.75 4.93 8.97
C ALA A 70 -12.47 4.72 9.80
N ALA A 71 -11.50 5.63 9.68
CA ALA A 71 -10.27 5.58 10.43
C ALA A 71 -10.51 5.68 11.95
N HIS A 72 -11.41 6.56 12.39
CA HIS A 72 -11.81 6.67 13.79
C HIS A 72 -12.43 5.37 14.33
N HIS A 73 -13.16 4.64 13.48
CA HIS A 73 -13.70 3.31 13.82
C HIS A 73 -12.69 2.16 13.65
N GLY A 74 -11.41 2.45 13.45
CA GLY A 74 -10.38 1.42 13.33
C GLY A 74 -10.37 0.67 12.00
N LYS A 75 -11.22 1.04 11.02
CA LYS A 75 -11.20 0.41 9.70
C LYS A 75 -9.87 0.70 8.99
N PRO A 76 -9.31 -0.25 8.21
CA PRO A 76 -8.11 0.01 7.45
C PRO A 76 -8.36 1.06 6.36
N VAL A 77 -7.54 2.11 6.37
CA VAL A 77 -7.50 3.16 5.35
C VAL A 77 -6.07 3.25 4.84
N ILE A 78 -5.83 2.71 3.64
CA ILE A 78 -4.50 2.46 3.11
C ILE A 78 -4.30 3.28 1.84
N SER A 79 -3.15 3.93 1.66
CA SER A 79 -2.79 4.56 0.40
C SER A 79 -1.55 3.95 -0.24
N ILE A 80 -1.50 3.96 -1.57
CA ILE A 80 -0.37 3.50 -2.38
C ILE A 80 0.30 4.69 -3.07
N CYS A 81 1.63 4.78 -2.99
CA CYS A 81 2.48 5.79 -3.61
C CYS A 81 1.93 7.21 -3.40
N ARG A 82 1.49 7.91 -4.46
CA ARG A 82 0.92 9.27 -4.35
C ARG A 82 -0.46 9.36 -3.72
N GLY A 83 -1.15 8.23 -3.53
CA GLY A 83 -2.44 8.20 -2.83
C GLY A 83 -2.37 8.79 -1.43
N VAL A 84 -1.17 8.89 -0.83
CA VAL A 84 -0.93 9.52 0.47
C VAL A 84 -1.43 10.96 0.55
N ALA A 85 -1.43 11.69 -0.56
CA ALA A 85 -1.98 13.04 -0.62
C ALA A 85 -3.48 13.06 -0.29
N GLY A 86 -4.22 12.02 -0.68
CA GLY A 86 -5.63 11.85 -0.31
C GLY A 86 -5.81 11.66 1.20
N LEU A 87 -4.92 10.92 1.86
CA LEU A 87 -4.94 10.75 3.31
C LEU A 87 -4.56 12.04 4.05
N GLN A 88 -3.58 12.79 3.54
CA GLN A 88 -3.22 14.11 4.08
C GLN A 88 -4.36 15.12 3.91
N GLN A 89 -5.05 15.13 2.77
CA GLN A 89 -6.24 15.95 2.56
C GLN A 89 -7.38 15.57 3.52
N ALA A 90 -7.52 14.28 3.82
CA ALA A 90 -8.41 13.79 4.87
C ALA A 90 -7.88 14.06 6.29
N GLY A 91 -6.68 14.62 6.47
CA GLY A 91 -6.11 14.91 7.79
C GLY A 91 -5.76 13.66 8.60
N LEU A 92 -5.57 12.51 7.95
CA LEU A 92 -5.36 11.22 8.61
C LEU A 92 -3.89 10.89 8.91
N LEU A 93 -2.96 11.64 8.31
CA LEU A 93 -1.51 11.49 8.48
C LEU A 93 -0.89 12.87 8.75
N HIS A 94 -1.43 13.57 9.75
CA HIS A 94 -0.84 14.83 10.20
C HIS A 94 0.59 14.60 10.67
N GLY A 95 1.51 15.50 10.29
CA GLY A 95 2.94 15.38 10.60
C GLY A 95 3.73 14.39 9.73
N LEU A 96 3.11 13.80 8.71
CA LEU A 96 3.83 13.21 7.58
C LEU A 96 4.23 14.32 6.60
N HIS A 97 5.53 14.49 6.37
CA HIS A 97 6.07 15.40 5.37
C HIS A 97 6.82 14.61 4.31
N TRP A 98 6.55 14.92 3.05
CA TRP A 98 7.21 14.31 1.89
C TRP A 98 7.17 15.29 0.73
N HIS A 99 8.13 15.21 -0.16
CA HIS A 99 8.18 16.06 -1.36
C HIS A 99 8.44 15.18 -2.59
N PRO A 100 7.64 15.31 -3.65
CA PRO A 100 7.96 14.62 -4.89
C PRO A 100 9.28 15.20 -5.44
N PRO A 101 10.24 14.36 -5.84
CA PRO A 101 11.46 14.79 -6.48
C PRO A 101 11.19 15.32 -7.89
N VAL A 102 12.15 16.08 -8.42
CA VAL A 102 12.12 16.62 -9.79
C VAL A 102 12.25 15.49 -10.82
N GLU A 103 13.04 14.46 -10.50
CA GLU A 103 13.22 13.25 -11.29
C GLU A 103 12.81 12.04 -10.46
N ALA A 104 12.14 11.08 -11.09
CA ALA A 104 11.64 9.89 -10.42
C ALA A 104 12.19 8.65 -11.13
N VAL A 105 13.05 7.89 -10.44
CA VAL A 105 13.52 6.58 -10.91
C VAL A 105 12.81 5.47 -10.13
N LEU A 106 12.01 4.69 -10.84
CA LEU A 106 11.37 3.50 -10.28
C LEU A 106 12.34 2.32 -10.35
N MET A 107 12.71 1.77 -9.21
CA MET A 107 13.60 0.62 -9.10
C MET A 107 13.11 -0.38 -8.07
N TRP A 108 13.58 -1.63 -8.16
CA TRP A 108 13.29 -2.65 -7.16
C TRP A 108 14.23 -2.54 -5.98
N HIS A 109 13.68 -2.39 -4.78
CA HIS A 109 14.44 -2.24 -3.54
C HIS A 109 13.95 -3.19 -2.47
N ASP A 110 14.90 -3.65 -1.65
CA ASP A 110 14.63 -4.42 -0.46
C ASP A 110 14.07 -3.51 0.63
N LEU A 111 12.82 -3.76 1.00
CA LEU A 111 12.15 -3.07 2.11
C LEU A 111 12.09 -3.98 3.33
N MET A 112 12.43 -3.43 4.49
CA MET A 112 12.38 -4.10 5.77
C MET A 112 11.16 -3.64 6.57
N PRO A 113 10.27 -4.56 7.00
CA PRO A 113 9.24 -4.25 7.99
C PRO A 113 9.90 -3.79 9.30
N VAL A 114 9.38 -2.73 9.90
CA VAL A 114 9.94 -2.21 11.16
C VAL A 114 9.51 -3.10 12.33
N LYS A 115 10.50 -3.61 13.07
CA LYS A 115 10.30 -4.51 14.21
C LYS A 115 9.30 -3.96 15.24
N GLY A 116 8.38 -4.82 15.67
CA GLY A 116 7.39 -4.51 16.71
C GLY A 116 6.29 -3.52 16.26
N ARG A 117 6.21 -3.18 14.98
CA ARG A 117 5.19 -2.27 14.42
C ARG A 117 4.13 -3.07 13.68
N ASN A 118 3.10 -3.49 14.41
CA ASN A 118 1.95 -4.17 13.85
C ASN A 118 0.93 -3.16 13.34
N CYS A 119 0.55 -3.29 12.06
CA CYS A 119 -0.48 -2.48 11.42
C CYS A 119 -1.24 -3.32 10.38
N ALA A 120 -2.18 -2.68 9.70
CA ALA A 120 -3.02 -3.30 8.69
C ALA A 120 -2.26 -3.99 7.54
N VAL A 121 -0.97 -3.67 7.34
CA VAL A 121 -0.19 -4.19 6.20
C VAL A 121 1.08 -4.95 6.60
N THR A 122 1.35 -5.10 7.90
CA THR A 122 2.56 -5.78 8.40
C THR A 122 2.28 -7.04 9.22
N SER A 123 1.02 -7.31 9.56
CA SER A 123 0.64 -8.36 10.52
C SER A 123 1.01 -9.80 10.10
N ALA A 124 1.15 -10.07 8.80
CA ALA A 124 1.55 -11.38 8.26
C ALA A 124 3.03 -11.43 7.81
N LEU A 125 3.79 -10.34 8.00
CA LEU A 125 5.18 -10.26 7.54
C LEU A 125 6.17 -10.77 8.58
N LYS A 126 7.25 -11.37 8.08
CA LYS A 126 8.43 -11.70 8.88
C LYS A 126 9.39 -10.51 8.91
N GLU A 127 10.30 -10.48 9.88
CA GLU A 127 11.39 -9.49 9.94
C GLU A 127 12.51 -9.83 8.93
N THR A 128 12.17 -9.85 7.63
CA THR A 128 13.07 -10.15 6.52
C THR A 128 12.91 -9.12 5.40
N PRO A 129 13.91 -8.93 4.52
CA PRO A 129 13.77 -8.04 3.37
C PRO A 129 12.74 -8.54 2.36
N TYR A 130 11.92 -7.62 1.84
CA TYR A 130 10.91 -7.87 0.81
C TYR A 130 11.13 -6.93 -0.38
N PRO A 131 11.35 -7.44 -1.60
CA PRO A 131 11.57 -6.60 -2.77
C PRO A 131 10.27 -6.01 -3.30
N PHE A 132 10.27 -4.69 -3.48
CA PHE A 132 9.17 -3.97 -4.10
C PHE A 132 9.67 -2.91 -5.08
N PRO A 133 8.89 -2.58 -6.13
CA PRO A 133 9.16 -1.41 -6.94
C PRO A 133 8.87 -0.14 -6.12
N LEU A 134 9.86 0.72 -6.04
CA LEU A 134 9.91 1.93 -5.22
C LEU A 134 10.54 3.07 -6.01
N VAL A 135 10.09 4.30 -5.78
CA VAL A 135 10.84 5.50 -6.18
C VAL A 135 11.63 5.99 -4.97
N ILE A 136 12.92 5.65 -4.89
CA ILE A 136 13.72 5.88 -3.67
C ILE A 136 13.87 7.36 -3.31
N ASP A 137 13.97 8.24 -4.30
CA ASP A 137 14.13 9.68 -4.10
C ASP A 137 12.93 10.28 -3.35
N TRP A 138 11.76 9.66 -3.45
CA TRP A 138 10.58 10.04 -2.68
C TRP A 138 10.79 9.72 -1.22
N CYS A 139 11.28 8.51 -0.95
CA CYS A 139 11.50 7.96 0.40
C CYS A 139 12.56 8.73 1.18
N ALA A 140 13.60 9.20 0.49
CA ALA A 140 14.65 10.02 1.09
C ALA A 140 14.13 11.37 1.64
N SER A 141 13.01 11.87 1.12
CA SER A 141 12.40 13.14 1.57
C SER A 141 11.43 12.97 2.76
N ILE A 142 11.08 11.73 3.11
CA ILE A 142 10.00 11.47 4.06
C ILE A 142 10.49 11.72 5.47
N THR A 143 9.74 12.55 6.19
CA THR A 143 9.90 12.75 7.63
C THR A 143 8.55 12.60 8.31
N ILE A 144 8.57 12.13 9.56
CA ILE A 144 7.37 11.88 10.35
C ILE A 144 7.51 12.50 11.73
N SER A 145 6.41 13.00 12.26
CA SER A 145 6.26 13.41 13.65
C SER A 145 6.13 12.20 14.60
N PRO A 146 6.30 12.38 15.92
CA PRO A 146 6.25 11.27 16.90
C PRO A 146 4.90 10.55 17.04
N ASP A 147 3.81 11.13 16.55
CA ASP A 147 2.45 10.56 16.52
C ASP A 147 2.20 9.66 15.29
N LEU A 148 3.22 9.47 14.47
CA LEU A 148 3.24 8.49 13.40
C LEU A 148 4.35 7.47 13.64
N MET A 149 4.19 6.29 13.04
CA MET A 149 5.18 5.24 13.10
C MET A 149 5.67 4.85 11.70
N ALA A 150 6.97 4.68 11.57
CA ALA A 150 7.57 3.99 10.45
C ALA A 150 7.18 2.50 10.49
N ILE A 151 6.75 1.95 9.35
CA ILE A 151 6.37 0.53 9.22
C ILE A 151 7.19 -0.21 8.17
N PHE A 152 7.79 0.51 7.21
CA PHE A 152 8.77 -0.02 6.27
C PHE A 152 9.92 0.96 6.08
N GLN A 153 11.12 0.43 5.88
CA GLN A 153 12.32 1.22 5.56
C GLN A 153 13.21 0.51 4.54
N THR A 154 14.01 1.25 3.78
CA THR A 154 15.08 0.68 2.96
C THR A 154 16.25 0.23 3.85
N LYS A 155 17.23 -0.46 3.26
CA LYS A 155 18.47 -0.85 3.96
C LYS A 155 19.26 0.36 4.46
N GLU A 156 19.18 1.47 3.75
CA GLU A 156 19.82 2.75 4.06
C GLU A 156 19.03 3.56 5.11
N GLY A 157 17.86 3.07 5.55
CA GLY A 157 17.04 3.70 6.58
C GLY A 157 16.03 4.73 6.06
N HIS A 158 15.86 4.89 4.75
CA HIS A 158 14.81 5.75 4.20
C HIS A 158 13.44 5.13 4.46
N LEU A 159 12.47 5.95 4.87
CA LEU A 159 11.11 5.48 5.15
C LEU A 159 10.42 5.10 3.84
N ALA A 160 9.76 3.94 3.81
CA ALA A 160 8.99 3.46 2.65
C ALA A 160 7.52 3.15 2.99
N GLY A 161 7.17 3.23 4.28
CA GLY A 161 5.79 3.09 4.73
C GLY A 161 5.61 3.71 6.10
N VAL A 162 4.47 4.36 6.30
CA VAL A 162 4.12 5.09 7.53
C VAL A 162 2.71 4.69 7.95
N SER A 163 2.45 4.66 9.25
CA SER A 163 1.12 4.43 9.80
C SER A 163 0.83 5.35 10.98
N ASN A 164 -0.45 5.58 11.28
CA ASN A 164 -0.84 6.18 12.55
C ASN A 164 -0.55 5.22 13.72
N MET A 165 -0.55 5.71 14.96
CA MET A 165 -0.27 4.84 16.13
C MET A 165 -1.28 3.71 16.34
N ALA A 166 -2.51 3.84 15.83
CA ALA A 166 -3.52 2.79 15.90
C ALA A 166 -3.30 1.67 14.86
N GLY A 167 -2.42 1.88 13.87
CA GLY A 167 -2.06 0.86 12.87
C GLY A 167 -3.09 0.64 11.76
N ASN A 168 -4.18 1.41 11.71
CA ASN A 168 -5.23 1.24 10.72
C ASN A 168 -5.16 2.24 9.56
N VAL A 169 -4.53 3.40 9.75
CA VAL A 169 -4.24 4.33 8.65
C VAL A 169 -2.81 4.09 8.19
N VAL A 170 -2.62 3.82 6.90
CA VAL A 170 -1.32 3.41 6.34
C VAL A 170 -1.05 4.15 5.04
N ALA A 171 0.16 4.68 4.89
CA ALA A 171 0.70 5.11 3.59
C ALA A 171 1.88 4.23 3.21
N LEU A 172 1.79 3.59 2.04
CA LEU A 172 2.89 2.86 1.41
C LEU A 172 3.44 3.69 0.25
N PHE A 173 4.77 3.76 0.14
CA PHE A 173 5.45 4.48 -0.95
C PHE A 173 5.96 3.56 -2.06
N PHE A 174 5.62 2.27 -1.95
CA PHE A 174 5.90 1.21 -2.91
C PHE A 174 4.60 0.55 -3.37
N HIS A 175 4.67 -0.29 -4.41
CA HIS A 175 3.51 -0.94 -5.02
C HIS A 175 3.45 -2.44 -4.71
N PRO A 176 2.82 -2.87 -3.60
CA PRO A 176 2.65 -4.29 -3.30
C PRO A 176 1.82 -5.04 -4.36
N GLU A 177 0.86 -4.37 -5.00
CA GLU A 177 0.04 -4.92 -6.08
C GLU A 177 0.86 -5.30 -7.33
N GLN A 178 2.09 -4.79 -7.44
CA GLN A 178 3.02 -5.14 -8.52
C GLN A 178 3.97 -6.29 -8.15
N ALA A 179 3.92 -6.81 -6.93
CA ALA A 179 4.82 -7.87 -6.45
C ALA A 179 4.06 -9.12 -5.93
N LEU A 180 2.93 -9.46 -6.56
CA LEU A 180 2.04 -10.55 -6.13
C LEU A 180 2.59 -11.95 -6.37
N TRP A 181 3.23 -12.17 -7.52
CA TRP A 181 3.73 -13.48 -7.92
C TRP A 181 5.23 -13.46 -8.15
N LEU A 182 5.88 -14.61 -8.03
CA LEU A 182 7.31 -14.72 -8.33
C LEU A 182 7.61 -14.13 -9.70
N ARG A 183 6.80 -14.39 -10.73
CA ARG A 183 7.03 -13.82 -12.09
C ARG A 183 7.19 -12.30 -12.15
N HIS A 184 6.66 -11.56 -11.18
CA HIS A 184 6.80 -10.10 -11.13
C HIS A 184 8.16 -9.65 -10.61
N ILE A 185 8.83 -10.49 -9.81
CA ILE A 185 10.19 -10.21 -9.34
C ILE A 185 11.14 -10.22 -10.55
N PRO A 186 12.03 -9.22 -10.68
CA PRO A 186 13.00 -9.19 -11.76
C PRO A 186 13.85 -10.47 -11.80
N TYR A 187 14.13 -10.96 -12.99
CA TYR A 187 14.83 -12.22 -13.18
C TYR A 187 16.26 -12.20 -12.58
N ASP A 188 16.91 -11.06 -12.72
CA ASP A 188 18.26 -10.75 -12.25
C ASP A 188 18.29 -10.18 -10.82
N TYR A 189 17.15 -10.12 -10.13
CA TYR A 189 17.11 -9.66 -8.75
C TYR A 189 18.03 -10.51 -7.86
N SER A 190 18.66 -9.88 -6.88
CA SER A 190 19.58 -10.57 -5.96
C SER A 190 18.83 -11.21 -4.79
N GLY A 191 19.53 -11.98 -3.95
CA GLY A 191 18.95 -12.58 -2.75
C GLY A 191 17.96 -13.72 -3.00
N GLU A 192 17.23 -14.10 -1.94
CA GLU A 192 16.37 -15.29 -1.90
C GLU A 192 15.21 -15.19 -2.89
N TRP A 193 14.58 -14.02 -3.01
CA TRP A 193 13.47 -13.80 -3.95
C TRP A 193 13.89 -13.92 -5.41
N GLY A 194 15.05 -13.38 -5.76
CA GLY A 194 15.61 -13.52 -7.10
C GLY A 194 16.04 -14.96 -7.42
N LEU A 195 16.60 -15.66 -6.43
CA LEU A 195 16.89 -17.09 -6.56
C LEU A 195 15.61 -17.90 -6.77
N ALA A 196 14.57 -17.67 -5.96
CA ALA A 196 13.27 -18.31 -6.11
C ALA A 196 12.66 -18.05 -7.50
N ARG A 197 12.73 -16.80 -7.98
CA ARG A 197 12.31 -16.44 -9.34
C ARG A 197 13.06 -17.19 -10.44
N ARG A 198 14.37 -17.39 -10.31
CA ARG A 198 15.18 -18.12 -11.30
C ARG A 198 14.94 -19.61 -11.26
N LEU A 199 14.78 -20.19 -10.07
CA LEU A 199 14.44 -21.61 -9.90
C LEU A 199 13.06 -21.91 -10.51
N ALA A 200 12.08 -21.02 -10.31
CA ALA A 200 10.76 -21.13 -10.90
C ALA A 200 10.71 -20.89 -12.41
N ALA A 201 11.77 -20.36 -13.04
CA ALA A 201 11.69 -19.81 -14.40
C ALA A 201 11.30 -20.81 -15.50
N ARG A 202 11.45 -22.11 -15.25
CA ARG A 202 11.09 -23.18 -16.19
C ARG A 202 9.71 -23.80 -15.94
N ASP A 203 9.02 -23.35 -14.90
CA ASP A 203 7.75 -23.91 -14.46
C ASP A 203 6.71 -22.78 -14.28
N PRO A 204 5.75 -22.67 -15.21
CA PRO A 204 4.69 -21.65 -15.15
C PRO A 204 3.85 -21.69 -13.86
N GLU A 205 3.69 -22.85 -13.23
CA GLU A 205 2.94 -22.97 -11.97
C GLU A 205 3.76 -22.41 -10.82
N GLN A 206 5.07 -22.73 -10.77
CA GLN A 206 5.96 -22.15 -9.75
C GLN A 206 6.09 -20.63 -9.89
N LEU A 207 6.00 -20.09 -11.11
CA LEU A 207 6.00 -18.64 -11.33
C LEU A 207 4.77 -17.92 -10.75
N GLN A 208 3.71 -18.65 -10.43
CA GLN A 208 2.49 -18.16 -9.77
C GLN A 208 2.54 -18.31 -8.24
N MET A 209 3.66 -18.76 -7.68
CA MET A 209 3.81 -18.81 -6.23
C MET A 209 3.77 -17.40 -5.62
N PRO A 210 3.24 -17.24 -4.39
CA PRO A 210 3.15 -15.95 -3.71
C PRO A 210 4.51 -15.26 -3.56
N ALA A 211 4.53 -13.98 -3.90
CA ALA A 211 5.68 -13.10 -3.72
C ALA A 211 5.35 -12.02 -2.67
N PRO A 212 6.27 -11.10 -2.33
CA PRO A 212 6.13 -10.14 -1.23
C PRO A 212 4.80 -9.43 -1.11
N GLY A 213 4.22 -9.00 -2.24
CA GLY A 213 2.95 -8.28 -2.28
C GLY A 213 1.79 -9.07 -1.69
N MET A 214 1.79 -10.40 -1.85
CA MET A 214 0.73 -11.24 -1.28
C MET A 214 0.71 -11.17 0.24
N TYR A 215 1.87 -11.21 0.90
CA TYR A 215 1.94 -11.17 2.37
C TYR A 215 1.52 -9.80 2.93
N VAL A 216 1.79 -8.72 2.21
CA VAL A 216 1.30 -7.37 2.56
C VAL A 216 -0.23 -7.34 2.51
N LEU A 217 -0.84 -7.94 1.49
CA LEU A 217 -2.29 -7.96 1.31
C LEU A 217 -2.99 -8.96 2.25
N GLU A 218 -2.36 -10.10 2.54
CA GLU A 218 -2.83 -11.04 3.55
C GLU A 218 -2.87 -10.41 4.94
N SER A 219 -1.91 -9.53 5.25
CA SER A 219 -1.91 -8.74 6.49
C SER A 219 -3.19 -7.92 6.65
N ILE A 220 -3.77 -7.43 5.56
CA ILE A 220 -5.01 -6.64 5.58
C ILE A 220 -6.18 -7.52 5.95
N LYS A 221 -6.24 -8.73 5.40
CA LYS A 221 -7.26 -9.72 5.78
C LYS A 221 -7.14 -10.07 7.25
N TRP A 222 -5.93 -10.37 7.72
CA TRP A 222 -5.69 -10.67 9.12
C TRP A 222 -6.10 -9.51 10.03
N PHE A 223 -5.86 -8.27 9.60
CA PHE A 223 -6.28 -7.09 10.34
C PHE A 223 -7.80 -6.96 10.43
N LEU A 224 -8.52 -7.26 9.35
CA LEU A 224 -9.98 -7.21 9.29
C LEU A 224 -10.68 -8.34 10.08
N GLU A 225 -9.98 -9.44 10.35
CA GLU A 225 -10.51 -10.60 11.10
C GLU A 225 -10.40 -10.45 12.63
N ARG A 226 -9.82 -9.34 13.12
CA ARG A 226 -9.55 -9.10 14.55
C ARG A 226 -10.69 -8.39 15.28
#